data_AF-A0A1H6RJW0-F1
#
_entry.id   AF-A0A1H6RJW0-F1
#
_cell.length_a   1.000
_cell.length_b   1.000
_cell.length_c   1.000
_cell.angle_alpha   90.00
_cell.angle_beta   90.00
_cell.angle_gamma   90.00
#
_symmetry.space_group_name_H-M   'P 1'
#
loop_
_entity.id
_entity.type
_entity.pdbx_description
1 polymer ?
#
loop_
_entity_poly.entity_id
_entity_poly.type
_entity_poly.pdbx_seq_one_letter_code
_entity_poly.pdbx_strand_id
1 'polypeptide(L)'
;MYDRSPFPTIVLAAFLAGLLDLVLAIIVYSVLLDKITAVQILQSVASGAFGEAAYAGGIKMAALGIVFHFLISLLFTLFYFLVYPRLEFLRAHGVISGIVYGIFIWMVMNLIVLPIAFSGMLPMDPGATMIGMSIIIIGVGLPIALIAHFYYTRSTQY
;
A
#
# COMPACT_ATOMS: atom_id res chain seq x y z
N MET A 1 13.31 0.28 -30.95
CA MET A 1 13.01 0.31 -29.49
C MET A 1 12.26 1.60 -29.19
N TYR A 2 10.94 1.57 -29.14
CA TYR A 2 10.20 2.71 -28.57
C TYR A 2 10.26 2.52 -27.05
N ASP A 3 11.29 3.09 -26.42
CA ASP A 3 11.49 3.13 -24.97
C ASP A 3 10.30 3.85 -24.32
N ARG A 4 9.21 3.11 -24.08
CA ARG A 4 8.12 3.64 -23.29
C ARG A 4 8.61 3.70 -21.86
N SER A 5 8.92 4.90 -21.41
CA SER A 5 9.23 5.18 -20.01
C SER A 5 8.25 4.44 -19.08
N PRO A 6 8.73 3.71 -18.05
CA PRO A 6 7.85 3.02 -17.11
C PRO A 6 7.08 4.00 -16.22
N PHE A 7 7.44 5.29 -16.24
CA PHE A 7 6.92 6.31 -15.33
C PHE A 7 5.39 6.42 -15.32
N PRO A 8 4.67 6.53 -16.46
CA PRO A 8 3.20 6.63 -16.44
C PRO A 8 2.55 5.39 -15.83
N THR A 9 3.11 4.21 -16.08
CA THR A 9 2.62 2.94 -15.53
C THR A 9 2.86 2.85 -14.03
N ILE A 10 4.02 3.31 -13.54
CA ILE A 10 4.33 3.38 -12.11
C ILE A 10 3.33 4.30 -11.39
N VAL A 11 3.07 5.49 -11.93
CA VAL A 11 2.12 6.44 -11.33
C VAL A 11 0.71 5.84 -11.31
N LEU A 12 0.28 5.20 -12.41
CA LEU A 12 -1.01 4.52 -12.47
C LEU A 12 -1.11 3.37 -11.45
N ALA A 13 -0.07 2.53 -11.35
CA ALA A 13 -0.03 1.42 -10.41
C ALA A 13 -0.09 1.91 -8.95
N ALA A 14 0.68 2.93 -8.60
CA ALA A 14 0.68 3.54 -7.29
C ALA A 14 -0.69 4.15 -6.93
N PHE A 15 -1.34 4.82 -7.89
CA PHE A 15 -2.66 5.38 -7.69
C PHE A 15 -3.72 4.28 -7.50
N LEU A 16 -3.76 3.27 -8.35
CA LEU A 16 -4.75 2.20 -8.25
C LEU A 16 -4.57 1.37 -6.97
N ALA A 17 -3.32 1.04 -6.61
CA ALA A 17 -3.00 0.34 -5.39
C ALA A 17 -3.37 1.16 -4.14
N GLY A 18 -2.99 2.44 -4.11
CA GLY A 18 -3.32 3.32 -2.99
C GLY A 18 -4.83 3.52 -2.84
N LEU A 19 -5.55 3.67 -3.96
CA LEU A 19 -7.00 3.82 -3.96
C LEU A 19 -7.69 2.54 -3.46
N LEU A 20 -7.29 1.37 -3.96
CA LEU A 20 -7.90 0.11 -3.57
C LEU A 20 -7.64 -0.21 -2.09
N ASP A 21 -6.42 0.03 -1.60
CA ASP A 21 -6.09 -0.12 -0.18
C ASP A 21 -6.92 0.80 0.71
N LEU A 22 -7.05 2.08 0.34
CA LEU A 22 -7.84 3.04 1.11
C LEU A 22 -9.32 2.66 1.15
N VAL A 23 -9.88 2.27 0.00
CA VAL A 23 -11.29 1.83 -0.10
C VAL A 23 -11.50 0.57 0.74
N LEU A 24 -10.61 -0.42 0.65
CA LEU A 24 -10.70 -1.64 1.47
C LEU A 24 -10.58 -1.33 2.96
N ALA A 25 -9.66 -0.46 3.36
CA ALA A 25 -9.52 -0.03 4.75
C ALA A 25 -10.80 0.64 5.26
N ILE A 26 -11.41 1.54 4.47
CA ILE A 26 -12.67 2.20 4.83
C ILE A 26 -13.80 1.17 4.95
N ILE A 27 -13.97 0.30 3.95
CA ILE A 27 -15.03 -0.71 3.99
C ILE A 27 -14.86 -1.61 5.21
N VAL A 28 -13.66 -2.13 5.45
CA VAL A 28 -13.44 -3.08 6.54
C VAL A 28 -13.53 -2.39 7.90
N TYR A 29 -12.75 -1.33 8.14
CA TYR A 29 -12.63 -0.76 9.49
C TYR A 29 -13.76 0.21 9.85
N SER A 30 -14.35 0.91 8.87
CA SER A 30 -15.44 1.86 9.13
C SER A 30 -16.82 1.28 8.88
N VAL A 31 -17.02 0.43 7.86
CA VAL A 31 -18.37 -0.04 7.50
C VAL A 31 -18.67 -1.41 8.11
N LEU A 32 -17.75 -2.37 8.00
CA LEU A 32 -18.00 -3.75 8.43
C LEU A 32 -17.73 -3.95 9.93
N LEU A 33 -16.67 -3.34 10.46
CA LEU A 33 -16.27 -3.50 11.86
C LEU A 33 -16.69 -2.34 12.77
N ASP A 34 -17.18 -1.23 12.20
CA ASP A 34 -17.61 -0.03 12.92
C ASP A 34 -16.62 0.45 14.00
N LYS A 35 -15.31 0.35 13.71
CA LYS A 35 -14.24 0.68 14.69
C LYS A 35 -13.88 2.15 14.69
N ILE A 36 -13.72 2.73 13.50
CA ILE A 36 -13.27 4.10 13.29
C ILE A 36 -13.89 4.67 12.01
N THR A 37 -14.14 5.97 11.98
CA THR A 37 -14.68 6.63 10.78
C THR A 37 -13.64 6.72 9.65
N ALA A 38 -14.09 6.89 8.41
CA ALA A 38 -13.21 7.13 7.26
C ALA A 38 -12.26 8.33 7.46
N VAL A 39 -12.73 9.39 8.13
CA VAL A 39 -11.90 10.56 8.46
C VAL A 39 -10.82 10.19 9.46
N GLN A 40 -11.17 9.43 10.50
CA GLN A 40 -10.20 8.96 11.51
C GLN A 40 -9.16 8.00 10.91
N ILE A 41 -9.53 7.16 9.93
CA ILE A 41 -8.56 6.35 9.18
C ILE A 41 -7.49 7.25 8.55
N LEU A 42 -7.90 8.28 7.82
CA LEU A 42 -6.95 9.21 7.17
C LEU A 42 -6.16 10.04 8.20
N GLN A 43 -6.79 10.48 9.27
CA GLN A 43 -6.09 11.17 10.37
C GLN A 43 -5.07 10.26 11.04
N SER A 44 -5.32 8.94 11.13
CA SER A 44 -4.37 7.98 11.68
C SER A 44 -3.10 7.90 10.84
N VAL A 45 -3.23 7.96 9.52
CA VAL A 45 -2.07 8.04 8.61
C VAL A 45 -1.30 9.33 8.84
N ALA A 46 -1.99 10.48 8.96
CA ALA A 46 -1.35 11.76 9.26
C ALA A 46 -0.67 11.77 10.65
N SER A 47 -1.23 11.05 11.62
CA SER A 47 -0.68 10.98 12.98
C SER A 47 0.71 10.35 13.05
N GLY A 48 1.14 9.60 12.02
CA GLY A 48 2.51 9.10 11.94
C GLY A 48 3.58 10.20 11.84
N ALA A 49 3.21 11.39 11.32
CA ALA A 49 4.10 12.56 11.26
C ALA A 49 3.75 13.65 12.29
N PHE A 50 2.47 13.76 12.66
CA PHE A 50 1.95 14.85 13.50
C PHE A 50 1.55 14.42 14.91
N GLY A 51 1.66 13.13 15.24
CA GLY A 51 1.22 12.57 16.51
C GLY A 51 -0.30 12.75 16.75
N GLU A 52 -0.70 12.80 18.01
CA GLU A 52 -2.11 12.89 18.41
C GLU A 52 -2.81 14.17 17.91
N ALA A 53 -2.04 15.24 17.64
CA ALA A 53 -2.58 16.49 17.11
C ALA A 53 -3.29 16.31 15.75
N ALA A 54 -2.98 15.24 15.00
CA ALA A 54 -3.66 14.93 13.75
C ALA A 54 -5.17 14.71 13.91
N TYR A 55 -5.61 14.13 15.02
CA TYR A 55 -7.03 13.84 15.28
C TYR A 55 -7.85 15.09 15.56
N ALA A 56 -7.23 16.13 16.15
CA ALA A 56 -7.87 17.43 16.37
C ALA A 56 -7.94 18.29 15.09
N GLY A 57 -7.13 18.02 14.07
CA GLY A 57 -7.03 18.83 12.86
C GLY A 57 -8.14 18.62 11.81
N GLY A 58 -9.11 17.73 12.08
CA GLY A 58 -10.27 17.48 11.22
C GLY A 58 -9.92 17.13 9.76
N ILE A 59 -10.68 17.69 8.82
CA ILE A 59 -10.54 17.42 7.37
C ILE A 59 -9.15 17.78 6.83
N LYS A 60 -8.49 18.80 7.37
CA LYS A 60 -7.15 19.20 6.91
C LYS A 60 -6.13 18.09 7.14
N MET A 61 -6.20 17.42 8.30
CA MET A 61 -5.33 16.29 8.61
C MET A 61 -5.73 15.04 7.84
N ALA A 62 -7.02 14.82 7.57
CA ALA A 62 -7.44 13.76 6.67
C ALA A 62 -6.86 13.94 5.25
N ALA A 63 -6.85 15.17 4.72
CA ALA A 63 -6.24 15.45 3.42
C ALA A 63 -4.73 15.20 3.40
N LEU A 64 -4.00 15.55 4.46
CA LEU A 64 -2.59 15.20 4.61
C LEU A 64 -2.39 13.68 4.71
N GLY A 65 -3.29 12.97 5.40
CA GLY A 65 -3.31 11.52 5.45
C GLY A 65 -3.42 10.88 4.05
N ILE A 66 -4.28 11.43 3.18
CA ILE A 66 -4.39 11.00 1.78
C ILE A 66 -3.03 11.17 1.07
N VAL A 67 -2.39 12.33 1.23
CA VAL A 67 -1.09 12.60 0.58
C VAL A 67 -0.02 11.60 1.04
N PHE A 68 0.10 11.36 2.35
CA PHE A 68 1.06 10.38 2.88
C PHE A 68 0.74 8.96 2.43
N HIS A 69 -0.55 8.59 2.40
CA HIS A 69 -0.99 7.28 1.94
C HIS A 69 -0.54 7.00 0.49
N PHE A 70 -0.81 7.94 -0.42
CA PHE A 70 -0.39 7.79 -1.82
C PHE A 70 1.13 7.88 -2.01
N LEU A 71 1.84 8.65 -1.16
CA LEU A 71 3.30 8.66 -1.15
C LEU A 71 3.87 7.29 -0.77
N ILE A 72 3.35 6.66 0.29
CA ILE A 72 3.77 5.31 0.71
C ILE A 72 3.48 4.30 -0.41
N SER A 73 2.29 4.34 -1.00
CA SER A 73 1.92 3.49 -2.14
C SER A 73 2.89 3.66 -3.32
N LEU A 74 3.27 4.89 -3.64
CA LEU A 74 4.24 5.20 -4.69
C LEU A 74 5.63 4.62 -4.39
N LEU A 75 6.12 4.74 -3.15
CA LEU A 75 7.42 4.20 -2.75
C LEU A 75 7.47 2.67 -2.90
N PHE A 76 6.45 1.95 -2.44
CA PHE A 76 6.37 0.50 -2.64
C PHE A 76 6.19 0.13 -4.12
N THR A 77 5.46 0.92 -4.90
CA THR A 77 5.34 0.67 -6.34
C THR A 77 6.69 0.82 -7.04
N LEU A 78 7.42 1.91 -6.76
CA LEU A 78 8.77 2.16 -7.29
C LEU A 78 9.73 1.04 -6.93
N PHE A 79 9.73 0.59 -5.67
CA PHE A 79 10.56 -0.52 -5.22
C PHE A 79 10.26 -1.80 -6.00
N TYR A 80 8.99 -2.15 -6.20
CA TYR A 80 8.61 -3.33 -6.95
C TYR A 80 9.07 -3.25 -8.41
N PHE A 81 8.83 -2.12 -9.09
CA PHE A 81 9.27 -1.93 -10.48
C PHE A 81 10.79 -1.94 -10.63
N LEU A 82 11.54 -1.50 -9.61
CA LEU A 82 13.00 -1.65 -9.58
C LEU A 82 13.43 -3.12 -9.46
N VAL A 83 12.83 -3.89 -8.56
CA VAL A 83 13.28 -5.26 -8.29
C VAL A 83 12.76 -6.26 -9.34
N TYR A 84 11.60 -6.01 -9.94
CA TYR A 84 10.93 -6.92 -10.88
C TYR A 84 11.82 -7.42 -12.04
N PRO A 85 12.58 -6.58 -12.76
CA PRO A 85 13.46 -7.05 -13.85
C PRO A 85 14.67 -7.86 -13.36
N ARG A 86 15.00 -7.80 -12.07
CA ARG A 86 16.19 -8.44 -11.49
C ARG A 86 15.92 -9.85 -10.95
N LEU A 87 14.67 -10.17 -10.63
CA LEU A 87 14.30 -11.47 -10.05
C LEU A 87 13.41 -12.28 -10.99
N GLU A 88 13.88 -13.46 -11.40
CA GLU A 88 13.13 -14.38 -12.27
C GLU A 88 11.79 -14.81 -11.68
N PHE A 89 11.76 -15.07 -10.37
CA PHE A 89 10.55 -15.46 -9.64
C PHE A 89 9.39 -14.48 -9.84
N LEU A 90 9.67 -13.18 -9.74
CA LEU A 90 8.63 -12.13 -9.88
C LEU A 90 8.05 -12.12 -11.31
N ARG A 91 8.87 -12.48 -12.31
CA ARG A 91 8.46 -12.54 -13.72
C ARG A 91 7.65 -13.79 -14.05
N ALA A 92 8.02 -14.93 -13.47
CA ALA A 92 7.40 -16.22 -13.76
C ALA A 92 5.96 -16.33 -13.24
N HIS A 93 5.64 -15.69 -12.11
CA HIS A 93 4.35 -15.86 -11.44
C HIS A 93 3.76 -14.55 -10.92
N GLY A 94 3.08 -13.77 -11.77
CA GLY A 94 2.55 -12.45 -11.40
C GLY A 94 1.64 -12.43 -10.16
N VAL A 95 0.74 -13.41 -10.01
CA VAL A 95 -0.17 -13.51 -8.85
C VAL A 95 0.57 -13.88 -7.56
N ILE A 96 1.39 -14.94 -7.60
CA ILE A 96 2.15 -15.39 -6.43
C ILE A 96 3.12 -14.29 -5.98
N SER A 97 3.75 -13.62 -6.95
CA SER A 97 4.60 -12.46 -6.71
C SER A 97 3.85 -11.35 -5.95
N GLY A 98 2.61 -11.04 -6.35
CA GLY A 98 1.78 -10.06 -5.64
C GLY A 98 1.39 -10.46 -4.22
N ILE A 99 1.13 -11.74 -3.97
CA ILE A 99 0.87 -12.25 -2.61
C ILE A 99 2.12 -12.11 -1.73
N VAL A 100 3.26 -12.62 -2.20
CA VAL A 100 4.53 -12.53 -1.48
C VAL A 100 4.91 -11.06 -1.23
N TYR A 101 4.71 -10.21 -2.23
CA TYR A 101 4.99 -8.79 -2.09
C TYR A 101 4.06 -8.08 -1.12
N GLY A 102 2.77 -8.43 -1.09
CA GLY A 102 1.82 -7.93 -0.11
C GLY A 102 2.21 -8.31 1.33
N ILE A 103 2.65 -9.56 1.55
CA ILE A 103 3.18 -10.00 2.86
C ILE A 103 4.43 -9.19 3.22
N PHE A 104 5.33 -8.97 2.28
CA PHE A 104 6.51 -8.13 2.47
C PHE A 104 6.15 -6.70 2.87
N ILE A 105 5.22 -6.05 2.15
CA ILE A 105 4.74 -4.70 2.49
C ILE A 105 4.15 -4.69 3.89
N TRP A 106 3.30 -5.67 4.22
CA TRP A 106 2.70 -5.78 5.55
C TRP A 106 3.77 -5.87 6.64
N MET A 107 4.82 -6.69 6.44
CA MET A 107 5.93 -6.80 7.39
C MET A 107 6.69 -5.48 7.53
N VAL A 108 7.04 -4.82 6.43
CA VAL A 108 7.74 -3.52 6.49
C VAL A 108 6.90 -2.48 7.21
N MET A 109 5.60 -2.40 6.91
CA MET A 109 4.70 -1.46 7.57
C MET A 109 4.59 -1.78 9.06
N ASN A 110 4.27 -3.02 9.44
CA ASN A 110 3.93 -3.36 10.82
C ASN A 110 5.14 -3.58 11.74
N LEU A 111 6.29 -3.95 11.19
CA LEU A 111 7.50 -4.25 11.98
C LEU A 111 8.53 -3.12 11.95
N ILE A 112 8.44 -2.18 11.01
CA ILE A 112 9.41 -1.10 10.85
C ILE A 112 8.72 0.25 10.88
N VAL A 113 7.82 0.53 9.94
CA VAL A 113 7.26 1.88 9.77
C VAL A 113 6.36 2.27 10.94
N LEU A 114 5.38 1.44 11.29
CA LEU A 114 4.44 1.73 12.37
C LEU A 114 5.15 1.83 13.74
N PRO A 115 6.09 0.94 14.13
CA PRO A 115 6.81 1.10 15.40
C PRO A 115 7.69 2.35 15.49
N ILE A 116 8.20 2.85 14.35
CA ILE A 116 8.95 4.11 14.30
C ILE A 116 8.00 5.32 14.36
N ALA A 117 6.87 5.25 13.66
CA ALA A 117 5.91 6.34 13.57
C ALA A 117 5.03 6.50 14.81
N PHE A 118 4.79 5.40 15.54
CA PHE A 118 3.86 5.35 16.68
C PHE A 118 4.54 4.79 17.92
N SER A 119 4.71 5.65 18.93
CA SER A 119 5.17 5.20 20.25
C SER A 119 4.08 4.42 20.99
N GLY A 120 4.43 3.29 21.61
CA GLY A 120 3.50 2.54 22.45
C GLY A 120 2.54 1.61 21.71
N MET A 121 2.93 1.05 20.56
CA MET A 121 2.13 0.05 19.86
C MET A 121 1.78 -1.14 20.77
N LEU A 122 0.51 -1.52 20.79
CA LEU A 122 0.03 -2.69 21.50
C LEU A 122 0.55 -3.98 20.83
N PRO A 123 0.62 -5.10 21.58
CA PRO A 123 0.93 -6.41 21.00
C PRO A 123 -0.01 -6.75 19.83
N MET A 124 0.53 -7.41 18.81
CA MET A 124 -0.24 -7.78 17.62
C MET A 124 -1.37 -8.74 17.97
N ASP A 125 -2.62 -8.30 17.73
CA ASP A 125 -3.78 -9.19 17.71
C ASP A 125 -3.75 -10.06 16.45
N PRO A 126 -3.83 -11.40 16.55
CA PRO A 126 -3.80 -12.28 15.38
C PRO A 126 -4.93 -12.01 14.38
N GLY A 127 -6.13 -11.66 14.87
CA GLY A 127 -7.28 -11.35 14.01
C GLY A 127 -7.06 -10.07 13.18
N ALA A 128 -6.68 -8.98 13.83
CA ALA A 128 -6.33 -7.72 13.18
C ALA A 128 -5.15 -7.88 12.21
N THR A 129 -4.17 -8.71 12.57
CA THR A 129 -3.01 -9.05 11.72
C THR A 129 -3.46 -9.70 10.41
N MET A 130 -4.31 -10.73 10.48
CA MET A 130 -4.82 -11.42 9.29
C MET A 130 -5.65 -10.49 8.40
N ILE A 131 -6.50 -9.65 9.00
CA ILE A 131 -7.32 -8.68 8.26
C ILE A 131 -6.43 -7.65 7.56
N GLY A 132 -5.51 -7.01 8.30
CA GLY A 132 -4.60 -6.01 7.75
C GLY A 132 -3.70 -6.57 6.65
N MET A 133 -3.19 -7.79 6.82
CA MET A 133 -2.39 -8.47 5.80
C MET A 133 -3.20 -8.76 4.55
N SER A 134 -4.44 -9.22 4.71
CA SER A 134 -5.35 -9.48 3.58
C SER A 134 -5.65 -8.21 2.79
N ILE A 135 -5.91 -7.09 3.48
CA ILE A 135 -6.12 -5.78 2.85
C ILE A 135 -4.89 -5.39 2.03
N ILE A 136 -3.68 -5.48 2.59
CA ILE A 136 -2.46 -5.08 1.86
C ILE A 136 -2.18 -6.00 0.66
N ILE A 137 -2.40 -7.31 0.78
CA ILE A 137 -2.22 -8.25 -0.33
C ILE A 137 -3.16 -7.89 -1.48
N ILE A 138 -4.45 -7.71 -1.19
CA ILE A 138 -5.49 -7.47 -2.20
C ILE A 138 -5.41 -6.03 -2.73
N GLY A 139 -5.23 -5.07 -1.84
CA GLY A 139 -5.23 -3.64 -2.11
C GLY A 139 -3.96 -3.13 -2.77
N VAL A 140 -2.80 -3.69 -2.41
CA VAL A 140 -1.49 -3.15 -2.83
C VAL A 140 -0.66 -4.18 -3.58
N GLY A 141 -0.41 -5.35 -2.97
CA GLY A 141 0.50 -6.36 -3.51
C GLY A 141 0.09 -6.87 -4.90
N LEU A 142 -1.15 -7.35 -5.02
CA LEU A 142 -1.68 -7.90 -6.27
C LEU A 142 -1.79 -6.84 -7.40
N PRO A 143 -2.38 -5.65 -7.19
CA PRO A 143 -2.46 -4.64 -8.24
C PRO A 143 -1.09 -4.21 -8.77
N ILE A 144 -0.12 -3.95 -7.89
CA ILE A 144 1.23 -3.56 -8.30
C ILE A 144 1.88 -4.67 -9.12
N ALA A 145 1.83 -5.91 -8.62
CA ALA A 145 2.48 -7.04 -9.27
C ALA A 145 1.89 -7.35 -10.65
N LEU A 146 0.55 -7.33 -10.77
CA LEU A 146 -0.13 -7.60 -12.03
C LEU A 146 0.11 -6.49 -13.06
N ILE A 147 0.03 -5.21 -12.66
CA ILE A 147 0.28 -4.09 -13.58
C ILE A 147 1.72 -4.12 -14.10
N ALA A 148 2.70 -4.35 -13.22
CA ALA A 148 4.09 -4.54 -13.61
C ALA A 148 4.25 -5.72 -14.56
N HIS A 149 3.61 -6.87 -14.26
CA HIS A 149 3.69 -8.05 -15.10
C HIS A 149 3.16 -7.79 -16.51
N PHE A 150 2.01 -7.13 -16.66
CA PHE A 150 1.46 -6.77 -17.97
C PHE A 150 2.32 -5.74 -18.71
N TYR A 151 2.94 -4.80 -18.00
CA TYR A 151 3.84 -3.82 -18.62
C TYR A 151 5.08 -4.49 -19.21
N TYR A 152 5.79 -5.30 -18.43
CA TYR A 152 7.04 -5.92 -18.87
C TYR A 152 6.83 -7.01 -19.93
N THR A 153 5.76 -7.80 -19.84
CA THR A 153 5.44 -8.83 -20.86
C THR A 153 5.09 -8.22 -22.22
N ARG A 154 4.34 -7.10 -22.24
CA ARG A 154 4.06 -6.36 -23.47
C ARG A 154 5.30 -5.68 -24.06
N SER A 155 6.25 -5.27 -23.22
CA SER A 155 7.49 -4.65 -23.68
C SER A 155 8.47 -5.65 -24.29
N THR A 156 8.37 -6.95 -24.00
CA THR A 156 9.25 -8.00 -24.56
C THR A 156 8.77 -8.60 -25.89
N GLN A 157 7.58 -8.23 -26.36
CA GLN A 157 6.92 -8.82 -27.55
C GLN A 157 7.14 -8.00 -28.85
N TYR A 158 7.91 -6.92 -28.82
CA TYR A 158 8.24 -6.04 -29.94
C TYR A 158 9.72 -5.66 -29.93
#